data_AF-A0A7V5EZ96-F1
#
_entry.id   AF-A0A7V5EZ96-F1
#
_cell.length_a   1.000
_cell.length_b   1.000
_cell.length_c   1.000
_cell.angle_alpha   90.00
_cell.angle_beta   90.00
_cell.angle_gamma   90.00
#
_symmetry.space_group_name_H-M   'P 1'
#
loop_
_entity.id
_entity.type
_entity.pdbx_description
1 polymer ?
#
loop_
_entity_poly.entity_id
_entity_poly.type
_entity_poly.pdbx_seq_one_letter_code
_entity_poly.pdbx_strand_id
1 'polypeptide(L)'
;MEYLILNEESLPFASQTECDNNLLSFLSVVAAAFDNRFEAVRVSDAFDPGWYQIRLADNYYLRNWLEKQDKTYQSRVKSLIDKTSCPRIPEHDHAALEQFELSDFFLSGTESRMPSLGAAVILNKISVSFKSSGCWEVAEIRLLQRQLRKNGELT
;
A
#
# COMPACT_ATOMS: atom_id res chain seq x y z
N MET A 1 -9.56 -14.29 8.97
CA MET A 1 -8.37 -14.31 8.09
C MET A 1 -7.63 -13.01 8.34
N GLU A 2 -6.31 -13.06 8.48
CA GLU A 2 -5.54 -11.86 8.82
C GLU A 2 -5.01 -11.16 7.58
N TYR A 3 -5.09 -9.83 7.59
CA TYR A 3 -4.79 -8.98 6.45
C TYR A 3 -3.73 -7.95 6.81
N LEU A 4 -2.93 -7.61 5.81
CA LEU A 4 -1.97 -6.53 5.84
C LEU A 4 -2.31 -5.56 4.70
N ILE A 5 -2.54 -4.29 5.01
CA ILE A 5 -2.82 -3.28 3.98
C ILE A 5 -1.50 -2.70 3.48
N LEU A 6 -1.24 -2.76 2.17
CA LEU A 6 -0.05 -2.13 1.61
C LEU A 6 -0.34 -0.65 1.33
N ASN A 7 0.35 0.24 2.04
CA ASN A 7 0.24 1.69 1.84
C ASN A 7 1.14 2.12 0.68
N GLU A 8 0.68 1.90 -0.54
CA GLU A 8 1.41 2.23 -1.76
C GLU A 8 1.56 3.74 -1.96
N GLU A 9 0.64 4.53 -1.41
CA GLU A 9 0.69 6.01 -1.37
C GLU A 9 1.87 6.56 -0.58
N SER A 10 2.61 5.70 0.14
CA SER A 10 3.88 6.10 0.71
C SER A 10 4.98 6.33 -0.34
N LEU A 11 4.86 5.79 -1.54
CA LEU A 11 5.80 6.08 -2.63
C LEU A 11 5.56 7.46 -3.27
N PRO A 12 6.57 8.05 -3.95
CA PRO A 12 7.91 7.52 -4.24
C PRO A 12 8.97 7.85 -3.17
N PHE A 13 10.11 7.16 -3.23
CA PHE A 13 11.37 7.53 -2.57
C PHE A 13 11.94 8.83 -3.18
N ALA A 14 12.69 9.62 -2.40
CA ALA A 14 13.25 10.87 -2.91
C ALA A 14 14.40 10.62 -3.92
N SER A 15 15.05 9.45 -3.86
CA SER A 15 16.09 9.07 -4.81
C SER A 15 16.18 7.55 -5.03
N GLN A 16 16.87 7.15 -6.10
CA GLN A 16 17.22 5.76 -6.35
C GLN A 16 18.06 5.16 -5.21
N THR A 17 18.98 5.93 -4.64
CA THR A 17 19.81 5.47 -3.51
C THR A 17 18.97 5.18 -2.27
N GLU A 18 18.02 6.06 -1.94
CA GLU A 18 17.10 5.80 -0.82
C GLU A 18 16.21 4.59 -1.07
N CYS A 19 15.73 4.42 -2.31
CA CYS A 19 15.01 3.22 -2.72
C CYS A 19 15.84 1.96 -2.51
N ASP A 20 17.07 1.92 -3.04
CA ASP A 20 17.96 0.77 -2.93
C ASP A 20 18.26 0.40 -1.46
N ASN A 21 18.33 1.40 -0.57
CA ASN A 21 18.57 1.21 0.86
C ASN A 21 17.35 0.71 1.66
N ASN A 22 16.12 1.04 1.22
CA ASN A 22 14.92 0.86 2.05
C ASN A 22 13.90 -0.12 1.48
N LEU A 23 13.85 -0.33 0.17
CA LEU A 23 12.86 -1.21 -0.47
C LEU A 23 12.94 -2.66 0.04
N LEU A 24 14.15 -3.15 0.32
CA LEU A 24 14.36 -4.49 0.86
C LEU A 24 13.62 -4.71 2.18
N SER A 25 13.62 -3.71 3.06
CA SER A 25 12.93 -3.79 4.35
C SER A 25 11.43 -3.98 4.17
N PHE A 26 10.82 -3.26 3.24
CA PHE A 26 9.41 -3.42 2.91
C PHE A 26 9.12 -4.84 2.37
N LEU A 27 9.90 -5.31 1.40
CA LEU A 27 9.74 -6.66 0.83
C LEU A 27 9.92 -7.77 1.87
N SER A 28 10.87 -7.61 2.80
CA SER A 28 11.09 -8.53 3.91
C SER A 28 9.90 -8.59 4.87
N VAL A 29 9.28 -7.44 5.20
CA VAL A 29 8.07 -7.40 6.03
C VAL A 29 6.90 -8.11 5.34
N VAL A 30 6.68 -7.84 4.05
CA VAL A 30 5.61 -8.50 3.28
C VAL A 30 5.85 -10.01 3.18
N ALA A 31 7.08 -10.44 2.91
CA ALA A 31 7.44 -11.86 2.86
C ALA A 31 7.19 -12.55 4.21
N ALA A 32 7.65 -11.94 5.31
CA ALA A 32 7.42 -12.47 6.66
C ALA A 32 5.93 -12.55 7.00
N ALA A 33 5.12 -11.58 6.57
CA ALA A 33 3.67 -11.62 6.75
C ALA A 33 3.06 -12.83 6.03
N PHE A 34 3.48 -13.11 4.79
CA PHE A 34 2.99 -14.28 4.04
C PHE A 34 3.41 -15.61 4.65
N ASP A 35 4.63 -15.71 5.18
CA ASP A 35 5.09 -16.89 5.92
C ASP A 35 4.24 -17.13 7.17
N ASN A 36 3.67 -16.07 7.74
CA ASN A 36 2.73 -16.10 8.86
C ASN A 36 1.25 -16.15 8.44
N ARG A 37 0.96 -16.49 7.17
CA ARG A 37 -0.40 -16.65 6.62
C ARG A 37 -1.25 -15.37 6.60
N PHE A 38 -0.62 -14.19 6.63
CA PHE A 38 -1.31 -12.95 6.31
C PHE A 38 -1.52 -12.84 4.80
N GLU A 39 -2.64 -12.27 4.40
CA GLU A 39 -2.86 -11.86 3.01
C GLU A 39 -2.60 -10.37 2.86
N ALA A 40 -1.97 -9.97 1.76
CA ALA A 40 -1.81 -8.56 1.43
C ALA A 40 -3.05 -8.04 0.70
N VAL A 41 -3.47 -6.84 1.09
CA VAL A 41 -4.62 -6.13 0.57
C VAL A 41 -4.09 -4.84 -0.06
N ARG A 42 -4.40 -4.65 -1.34
CA ARG A 42 -4.07 -3.45 -2.12
C ARG A 42 -5.38 -2.87 -2.61
N VAL A 43 -5.68 -1.63 -2.23
CA VAL A 43 -7.02 -1.04 -2.45
C VAL A 43 -7.01 0.08 -3.49
N SER A 44 -5.84 0.49 -3.95
CA SER A 44 -5.64 1.67 -4.77
C SER A 44 -5.46 1.27 -6.23
N ASP A 45 -6.41 1.67 -7.08
CA ASP A 45 -6.36 1.46 -8.53
C ASP A 45 -5.33 2.35 -9.24
N ALA A 46 -4.77 3.33 -8.54
CA ALA A 46 -3.71 4.22 -9.03
C ALA A 46 -2.37 3.49 -9.26
N PHE A 47 -2.19 2.29 -8.71
CA PHE A 47 -0.94 1.52 -8.79
C PHE A 47 -1.06 0.34 -9.74
N ASP A 48 0.05 0.02 -10.41
CA ASP A 48 0.15 -1.10 -11.33
C ASP A 48 -0.17 -2.42 -10.60
N PRO A 49 -1.18 -3.21 -11.05
CA PRO A 49 -1.53 -4.48 -10.42
C PRO A 49 -0.35 -5.46 -10.40
N GLY A 50 0.50 -5.44 -11.44
CA GLY A 50 1.69 -6.29 -11.53
C GLY A 50 2.92 -5.75 -10.80
N TRP A 51 2.83 -4.61 -10.11
CA TRP A 51 3.92 -3.87 -9.46
C TRP A 51 5.05 -3.37 -10.35
N TYR A 52 5.29 -3.97 -11.52
CA TYR A 52 6.44 -3.67 -12.38
C TYR A 52 6.53 -2.20 -12.82
N GLN A 53 5.38 -1.53 -12.99
CA GLN A 53 5.29 -0.10 -13.32
C GLN A 53 5.10 0.80 -12.10
N ILE A 54 5.18 0.28 -10.87
CA ILE A 54 5.21 1.13 -9.68
C ILE A 54 6.47 2.00 -9.74
N ARG A 55 6.25 3.32 -9.71
CA ARG A 55 7.32 4.32 -9.66
C ARG A 55 7.90 4.34 -8.25
N LEU A 56 9.15 3.92 -8.14
CA LEU A 56 9.89 3.88 -6.87
C LEU A 56 10.61 5.20 -6.61
N ALA A 57 11.21 5.82 -7.63
CA ALA A 57 11.82 7.15 -7.54
C ALA A 57 11.65 7.87 -8.88
N ASP A 58 12.24 9.06 -9.03
CA ASP A 58 12.16 9.77 -10.31
C ASP A 58 12.75 8.92 -11.46
N ASN A 59 11.92 8.70 -12.50
CA ASN A 59 12.22 7.83 -13.64
C ASN A 59 12.74 6.41 -13.28
N TYR A 60 12.42 5.91 -12.08
CA TYR A 60 12.90 4.62 -11.59
C TYR A 60 11.74 3.76 -11.11
N TYR A 61 11.56 2.60 -11.72
CA TYR A 61 10.42 1.69 -11.50
C TYR A 61 10.87 0.37 -10.89
N LEU A 62 9.94 -0.40 -10.32
CA LEU A 62 10.26 -1.70 -9.72
C LEU A 62 10.92 -2.67 -10.71
N ARG A 63 10.51 -2.69 -11.99
CA ARG A 63 11.20 -3.47 -13.03
C ARG A 63 12.69 -3.15 -13.12
N ASN A 64 13.06 -1.87 -13.03
CA ASN A 64 14.46 -1.44 -13.12
C ASN A 64 15.26 -1.85 -11.88
N TRP A 65 14.59 -1.93 -10.73
CA TRP A 65 15.19 -2.45 -9.51
C TRP A 65 15.39 -3.96 -9.56
N LEU A 66 14.39 -4.70 -10.04
CA LEU A 66 14.44 -6.15 -10.19
C LEU A 66 15.53 -6.62 -11.15
N GLU A 67 15.74 -5.90 -12.26
CA GLU A 67 16.79 -6.21 -13.25
C GLU A 67 18.21 -6.20 -12.65
N LYS A 68 18.43 -5.46 -11.56
CA LYS A 68 19.72 -5.43 -10.84
C LYS A 68 19.92 -6.63 -9.91
N GLN A 69 18.87 -7.39 -9.60
CA GLN A 69 18.92 -8.49 -8.65
C GLN A 69 19.28 -9.82 -9.34
N ASP A 70 19.81 -10.78 -8.58
CA ASP A 70 20.04 -12.12 -9.10
C ASP A 70 18.72 -12.85 -9.44
N LYS A 71 18.78 -13.86 -10.31
CA LYS A 71 17.60 -14.59 -10.80
C LYS A 71 16.79 -15.24 -9.68
N THR A 72 17.45 -15.73 -8.62
CA THR A 72 16.76 -16.37 -7.50
C THR A 72 15.97 -15.33 -6.72
N TYR A 73 16.56 -14.17 -6.44
CA TYR A 73 15.89 -13.07 -5.77
C TYR A 73 14.74 -12.49 -6.61
N GLN A 74 14.94 -12.30 -7.91
CA GLN A 74 13.88 -11.91 -8.83
C GLN A 74 12.67 -12.85 -8.74
N SER A 75 12.92 -14.17 -8.73
CA SER A 75 11.86 -15.18 -8.65
C SER A 75 11.08 -15.10 -7.34
N ARG A 76 11.77 -14.81 -6.22
CA ARG A 76 11.12 -14.59 -4.92
C ARG A 76 10.21 -13.38 -4.94
N VAL A 77 10.67 -12.24 -5.44
CA VAL A 77 9.84 -11.03 -5.51
C VAL A 77 8.65 -11.21 -6.45
N LYS A 78 8.83 -11.88 -7.60
CA LYS A 78 7.72 -12.22 -8.48
C LYS A 78 6.65 -13.05 -7.77
N SER A 79 7.06 -14.06 -6.99
CA SER A 79 6.12 -14.83 -6.18
C SER A 79 5.40 -14.00 -5.12
N LEU A 80 6.02 -12.95 -4.56
CA LEU A 80 5.34 -12.01 -3.68
C LEU A 80 4.29 -11.19 -4.44
N ILE A 81 4.66 -10.64 -5.60
CA ILE A 81 3.78 -9.85 -6.47
C ILE A 81 2.54 -10.67 -6.86
N ASP A 82 2.72 -11.91 -7.29
CA ASP A 82 1.63 -12.80 -7.73
C ASP A 82 0.62 -13.09 -6.61
N LYS A 83 1.03 -12.96 -5.33
CA LYS A 83 0.15 -13.13 -4.16
C LYS A 83 -0.61 -11.86 -3.79
N THR A 84 -0.34 -10.74 -4.45
CA THR A 84 -0.89 -9.41 -4.12
C THR A 84 -1.81 -8.89 -5.22
N SER A 85 -3.10 -9.27 -5.18
CA SER A 85 -4.10 -8.74 -6.13
C SER A 85 -4.55 -7.31 -5.79
N CYS A 86 -4.91 -6.52 -6.81
CA CYS A 86 -5.36 -5.14 -6.70
C CYS A 86 -6.45 -4.81 -7.76
N PRO A 87 -7.47 -4.00 -7.43
CA PRO A 87 -7.89 -3.66 -6.07
C PRO A 87 -8.50 -4.90 -5.41
N ARG A 88 -8.24 -5.08 -4.11
CA ARG A 88 -8.77 -6.16 -3.30
C ARG A 88 -9.20 -5.55 -1.97
N ILE A 89 -10.48 -5.61 -1.67
CA ILE A 89 -11.00 -5.48 -0.31
C ILE A 89 -11.68 -6.80 0.01
N PRO A 90 -11.50 -7.37 1.20
CA PRO A 90 -12.17 -8.63 1.53
C PRO A 90 -13.70 -8.49 1.49
N GLU A 91 -14.36 -9.22 0.60
CA GLU A 91 -15.81 -9.11 0.33
C GLU A 91 -16.73 -9.58 1.48
N HIS A 92 -16.17 -10.24 2.48
CA HIS A 92 -16.96 -10.83 3.58
C HIS A 92 -17.50 -9.80 4.58
N ASP A 93 -17.06 -8.54 4.50
CA ASP A 93 -17.55 -7.44 5.32
C ASP A 93 -18.19 -6.35 4.44
N HIS A 94 -19.45 -6.60 4.04
CA HIS A 94 -20.21 -5.69 3.18
C HIS A 94 -20.38 -4.29 3.78
N ALA A 95 -20.44 -4.16 5.11
CA ALA A 95 -20.58 -2.87 5.77
C ALA A 95 -19.28 -2.07 5.68
N ALA A 96 -18.14 -2.71 5.91
CA ALA A 96 -16.83 -2.10 5.73
C ALA A 96 -16.59 -1.69 4.26
N LEU A 97 -17.00 -2.53 3.31
CA LEU A 97 -16.89 -2.22 1.89
C LEU A 97 -17.76 -1.00 1.50
N GLU A 98 -19.03 -0.97 1.90
CA GLU A 98 -19.92 0.17 1.65
C GLU A 98 -19.37 1.46 2.31
N GLN A 99 -18.85 1.35 3.54
CA GLN A 99 -18.23 2.49 4.21
C GLN A 99 -17.00 2.99 3.46
N PHE A 100 -16.17 2.09 2.94
CA PHE A 100 -14.96 2.44 2.18
C PHE A 100 -15.32 3.12 0.87
N GLU A 101 -16.28 2.59 0.11
CA GLU A 101 -16.73 3.17 -1.16
C GLU A 101 -17.33 4.57 -1.01
N LEU A 102 -17.94 4.85 0.15
CA LEU A 102 -18.53 6.14 0.48
C LEU A 102 -17.57 7.10 1.21
N SER A 103 -16.32 6.72 1.43
CA SER A 103 -15.35 7.52 2.19
C SER A 103 -14.12 7.87 1.37
N ASP A 104 -13.71 9.12 1.43
CA ASP A 104 -12.39 9.57 1.02
C ASP A 104 -11.51 9.84 2.24
N PHE A 105 -10.26 9.38 2.18
CA PHE A 105 -9.28 9.57 3.23
C PHE A 105 -8.13 10.42 2.72
N PHE A 106 -7.70 11.39 3.51
CA PHE A 106 -6.61 12.30 3.19
C PHE A 106 -5.58 12.33 4.33
N LEU A 107 -4.31 12.52 4.00
CA LEU A 107 -3.30 12.79 5.01
C LEU A 107 -3.58 14.17 5.65
N SER A 108 -3.60 14.23 6.99
CA SER A 108 -3.90 15.47 7.69
C SER A 108 -2.90 16.58 7.34
N GLY A 109 -3.42 17.75 6.96
CA GLY A 109 -2.60 18.89 6.52
C GLY A 109 -2.18 18.86 5.06
N THR A 110 -2.64 17.87 4.27
CA THR A 110 -2.44 17.83 2.81
C THR A 110 -3.74 17.49 2.08
N GLU A 111 -3.74 17.63 0.75
CA GLU A 111 -4.82 17.15 -0.14
C GLU A 111 -4.48 15.77 -0.74
N SER A 112 -3.49 15.07 -0.18
CA SER A 112 -3.07 13.75 -0.67
C SER A 112 -4.05 12.68 -0.21
N ARG A 113 -4.73 12.02 -1.15
CA ARG A 113 -5.60 10.88 -0.87
C ARG A 113 -4.78 9.68 -0.38
N MET A 114 -5.32 8.97 0.60
CA MET A 114 -4.68 7.85 1.31
C MET A 114 -5.65 6.67 1.44
N PRO A 115 -6.15 6.10 0.32
CA PRO A 115 -7.14 5.02 0.38
C PRO A 115 -6.61 3.79 1.11
N SER A 116 -5.33 3.44 0.99
CA SER A 116 -4.76 2.30 1.72
C SER A 116 -4.79 2.49 3.25
N LEU A 117 -4.46 3.68 3.74
CA LEU A 117 -4.57 3.96 5.17
C LEU A 117 -6.04 4.04 5.62
N GLY A 118 -6.93 4.54 4.76
CA GLY A 118 -8.38 4.51 4.98
C GLY A 118 -8.93 3.09 5.14
N ALA A 119 -8.51 2.16 4.26
CA ALA A 119 -8.86 0.75 4.36
C ALA A 119 -8.33 0.12 5.66
N ALA A 120 -7.13 0.49 6.09
CA ALA A 120 -6.57 0.04 7.35
C ALA A 120 -7.41 0.48 8.56
N VAL A 121 -7.91 1.73 8.55
CA VAL A 121 -8.81 2.25 9.58
C VAL A 121 -10.15 1.50 9.57
N ILE A 122 -10.80 1.41 8.40
CA ILE A 122 -12.14 0.79 8.29
C ILE A 122 -12.10 -0.69 8.66
N LEU A 123 -11.10 -1.44 8.19
CA LEU A 123 -10.97 -2.87 8.45
C LEU A 123 -10.35 -3.17 9.82
N ASN A 124 -9.90 -2.14 10.55
CA ASN A 124 -9.11 -2.26 11.78
C ASN A 124 -7.91 -3.20 11.60
N LYS A 125 -7.09 -2.93 10.58
CA LYS A 125 -5.93 -3.74 10.18
C LYS A 125 -4.64 -2.95 10.19
N ILE A 126 -3.52 -3.67 10.28
CA ILE A 126 -2.18 -3.09 10.19
C ILE A 126 -1.92 -2.71 8.73
N SER A 127 -1.30 -1.55 8.54
CA SER A 127 -0.77 -1.14 7.24
C SER A 127 0.76 -1.13 7.24
N VAL A 128 1.35 -1.46 6.09
CA VAL A 128 2.80 -1.41 5.87
C VAL A 128 3.10 -0.40 4.79
N SER A 129 3.96 0.56 5.13
CA SER A 129 4.38 1.64 4.24
C SER A 129 5.80 1.40 3.76
N PHE A 130 6.11 1.92 2.57
CA PHE A 130 7.48 2.12 2.14
C PHE A 130 8.13 3.20 3.00
N LYS A 131 9.35 2.94 3.46
CA LYS A 131 10.15 3.90 4.22
C LYS A 131 10.80 4.93 3.28
N SER A 132 9.96 5.65 2.54
CA SER A 132 10.35 6.56 1.45
C SER A 132 10.59 7.99 1.89
N SER A 133 10.07 8.36 3.06
CA SER A 133 10.23 9.67 3.66
C SER A 133 10.02 9.59 5.18
N GLY A 134 10.47 10.61 5.90
CA GLY A 134 10.36 10.65 7.37
C GLY A 134 8.92 10.68 7.89
N CYS A 135 7.92 11.07 7.09
CA CYS A 135 6.53 11.05 7.55
C CYS A 135 5.98 9.62 7.72
N TRP A 136 6.66 8.61 7.17
CA TRP A 136 6.31 7.20 7.34
C TRP A 136 7.08 6.54 8.49
N GLU A 137 7.97 7.27 9.16
CA GLU A 137 8.73 6.82 10.33
C GLU A 137 8.09 7.23 11.67
N VAL A 138 6.86 7.73 11.63
CA VAL A 138 6.14 8.19 12.81
C VAL A 138 5.29 7.09 13.43
N ALA A 139 5.07 7.19 14.75
CA ALA A 139 4.22 6.24 15.48
C ALA A 139 2.72 6.42 15.21
N GLU A 140 2.29 7.60 14.77
CA GLU A 140 0.88 7.93 14.51
C GLU A 140 0.76 8.76 13.23
N ILE A 141 -0.12 8.34 12.32
CA ILE A 141 -0.50 9.09 11.12
C ILE A 141 -1.95 9.51 11.28
N ARG A 142 -2.21 10.82 11.17
CA ARG A 142 -3.57 11.36 11.23
C ARG A 142 -4.17 11.45 9.85
N LEU A 143 -5.38 10.94 9.71
CA LEU A 143 -6.18 11.02 8.49
C LEU A 143 -7.38 11.95 8.70
N LEU A 144 -7.75 12.66 7.63
CA LEU A 144 -9.04 13.31 7.50
C LEU A 144 -9.94 12.41 6.66
N GLN A 145 -11.09 12.03 7.21
CA GLN A 145 -12.13 11.29 6.49
C GLN A 145 -13.19 12.28 6.01
N ARG A 146 -13.55 12.20 4.73
CA ARG A 146 -14.74 12.86 4.17
C ARG A 146 -15.70 11.75 3.76
N GLN A 147 -16.92 11.75 4.28
CA GLN A 147 -17.86 10.68 4.03
C GLN A 147 -19.09 11.18 3.28
N LEU A 148 -19.44 10.51 2.19
CA LEU A 148 -20.70 10.70 1.51
C LEU A 148 -21.80 9.93 2.26
N ARG A 149 -22.89 10.64 2.57
CA ARG A 149 -24.13 10.02 3.02
C ARG A 149 -24.83 9.34 1.85
N LYS A 150 -25.73 8.40 2.15
CA LYS A 150 -26.55 7.71 1.12
C LYS A 150 -27.44 8.66 0.31
N ASN A 151 -27.68 9.88 0.81
CA ASN A 151 -28.42 10.95 0.10
C ASN A 151 -27.51 11.84 -0.78
N GLY A 152 -26.20 11.57 -0.85
CA GLY A 152 -25.23 12.33 -1.65
C GLY A 152 -24.60 13.54 -0.95
N GLU A 153 -24.92 13.81 0.32
CA GLU A 153 -24.32 14.91 1.09
C GLU A 153 -22.97 14.53 1.71
N LEU A 154 -21.99 15.44 1.68
CA LEU A 154 -20.70 15.27 2.34
C LEU A 154 -20.80 15.57 3.85
N THR A 155 -20.11 14.77 4.66
CA THR A 155 -19.92 14.96 6.11
C THR A 155 -18.43 15.00 6.45
#